data_AF-A0A6B3F230-F1
#
_entry.id   AF-A0A6B3F230-F1
#
_cell.length_a   1.000
_cell.length_b   1.000
_cell.length_c   1.000
_cell.angle_alpha   90.00
_cell.angle_beta   90.00
_cell.angle_gamma   90.00
#
_symmetry.space_group_name_H-M   'P 1'
#
loop_
_entity.id
_entity.type
_entity.pdbx_description
1 polymer ?
#
loop_
_entity_poly.entity_id
_entity_poly.type
_entity_poly.pdbx_seq_one_letter_code
_entity_poly.pdbx_strand_id
1 'polypeptide(L)' 'IPGAYGPQGMYKGGFAGRAMFTYRYSYRPAVWERHLLRAGFATANARTIDAPEDGHIGTLLVTAQT' A
#
# COMPACT_ATOMS: atom_id res chain seq x y z
N ILE A 1 15.01 -3.41 11.66
CA ILE A 1 15.50 -4.55 10.84
C ILE A 1 15.43 -4.13 9.37
N PRO A 2 16.51 -4.21 8.59
CA PRO A 2 16.42 -4.15 7.13
C PRO A 2 15.45 -5.26 6.67
N GLY A 3 14.30 -4.91 6.11
CA GLY A 3 13.27 -5.89 5.71
C GLY A 3 11.84 -5.67 6.24
N ALA A 4 11.54 -4.55 6.91
CA ALA A 4 10.18 -4.28 7.39
C ALA A 4 9.30 -3.60 6.32
N TYR A 5 9.14 -4.24 5.16
CA TYR A 5 8.17 -3.81 4.16
C TYR A 5 6.76 -4.15 4.65
N GLY A 6 6.02 -3.10 5.02
CA GLY A 6 4.68 -3.17 5.59
C GLY A 6 4.48 -2.15 6.70
N PRO A 7 3.23 -1.93 7.13
CA PRO A 7 2.91 -1.00 8.20
C PRO A 7 3.43 -1.47 9.55
N GLN A 8 3.94 -0.54 10.36
CA GLN A 8 4.44 -0.81 11.69
C GLN A 8 3.57 -0.08 12.71
N GLY A 9 2.88 -0.83 13.56
CA GLY A 9 2.10 -0.30 14.67
C GLY A 9 3.02 0.10 15.84
N MET A 10 2.82 1.32 16.33
CA MET A 10 3.39 1.84 17.57
C MET A 10 2.52 1.36 18.74
N TYR A 11 3.07 0.54 19.64
CA TYR A 11 2.44 0.25 20.94
C TYR A 11 3.17 1.07 22.00
N LYS A 12 2.46 1.99 22.67
CA LYS A 12 2.44 2.20 24.13
C LYS A 12 1.67 3.49 24.52
N GLY A 13 0.60 3.34 25.29
CA GLY A 13 0.02 4.39 26.15
C GLY A 13 -1.34 4.96 25.73
N GLY A 14 -2.44 4.33 26.17
CA GLY A 14 -3.74 5.00 26.32
C GLY A 14 -4.70 4.91 25.13
N PHE A 15 -5.65 3.97 25.21
CA PHE A 15 -6.77 3.71 24.30
C PHE A 15 -7.82 4.84 24.24
N ALA A 16 -7.45 6.05 23.84
CA ALA A 16 -8.39 7.17 23.66
C ALA A 16 -8.59 7.60 22.18
N GLY A 17 -7.94 6.92 21.23
CA GLY A 17 -8.03 7.22 19.79
C GLY A 17 -8.37 5.99 18.96
N ARG A 18 -9.09 6.19 17.84
CA ARG A 18 -9.42 5.13 16.87
C ARG A 18 -8.13 4.38 16.46
N ALA A 19 -8.15 3.05 16.58
CA ALA A 19 -7.06 2.20 16.13
C ALA A 19 -6.95 2.27 14.60
N MET A 20 -6.04 3.10 14.09
CA MET A 20 -5.73 3.19 12.67
C MET A 20 -4.74 2.08 12.34
N PHE A 21 -5.23 0.92 11.88
CA PHE A 21 -4.39 -0.03 11.18
C PHE A 21 -3.87 0.68 9.94
N THR A 22 -2.63 1.13 9.98
CA THR A 22 -1.96 1.47 8.73
C THR A 22 -1.89 0.13 8.00
N TYR A 23 -2.60 -0.10 6.90
CA TYR A 23 -2.22 -1.14 5.95
C TYR A 23 -1.42 -0.42 4.88
N ARG A 24 -0.13 -0.28 5.12
CA ARG A 24 0.79 0.20 4.10
C ARG A 24 0.90 -0.94 3.11
N TYR A 25 0.36 -0.81 1.91
CA TYR A 25 0.67 -1.75 0.83
C TYR A 25 2.15 -2.08 0.92
N SER A 26 2.50 -3.38 0.86
CA SER A 26 3.87 -3.84 1.14
C SER A 26 4.91 -3.04 0.37
N TYR A 27 4.52 -2.48 -0.78
CA TYR A 27 5.27 -1.50 -1.54
C TYR A 27 4.42 -0.32 -2.03
N ARG A 28 5.08 0.84 -2.27
CA ARG A 28 4.45 2.03 -2.88
C ARG A 28 4.01 1.72 -4.33
N PRO A 29 3.04 2.45 -4.91
CA PRO A 29 2.57 2.21 -6.29
C PRO A 29 3.71 2.09 -7.32
N ALA A 30 4.66 3.03 -7.34
CA ALA A 30 5.79 2.99 -8.27
C ALA A 30 6.70 1.73 -8.14
N VAL A 31 6.73 1.09 -6.97
CA VAL A 31 7.50 -0.14 -6.76
C VAL A 31 6.76 -1.33 -7.36
N TRP A 32 5.42 -1.36 -7.29
CA TRP A 32 4.60 -2.35 -7.99
C TRP A 32 4.76 -2.27 -9.50
N GLU A 33 4.72 -1.06 -10.06
CA GLU A 33 4.99 -0.85 -11.49
C GLU A 33 6.36 -1.41 -11.89
N ARG A 34 7.40 -1.08 -11.10
CA ARG A 34 8.75 -1.61 -11.35
C ARG A 34 8.82 -3.13 -11.29
N HIS A 35 8.08 -3.77 -10.38
CA HIS A 35 8.04 -5.23 -10.29
C HIS A 35 7.40 -5.86 -11.53
N LEU A 36 6.30 -5.29 -12.02
CA LEU A 36 5.58 -5.82 -13.18
C LEU A 36 6.36 -5.61 -14.48
N LEU A 37 6.98 -4.44 -14.67
CA LEU A 37 7.87 -4.22 -15.82
C LEU A 37 9.05 -5.20 -15.82
N ARG A 38 9.66 -5.47 -14.66
CA ARG A 38 10.72 -6.48 -14.53
C ARG A 38 10.24 -7.91 -14.74
N ALA A 39 8.96 -8.18 -14.53
CA ALA A 39 8.34 -9.48 -14.79
C ALA A 39 8.03 -9.69 -16.28
N GLY A 40 8.23 -8.67 -17.13
CA GLY A 40 8.09 -8.78 -18.59
C GLY A 40 6.82 -8.18 -19.17
N PHE A 41 5.99 -7.49 -18.37
CA PHE A 41 4.90 -6.69 -18.92
C PHE A 41 5.46 -5.45 -19.65
N ALA A 42 4.89 -5.13 -20.81
CA ALA A 42 5.28 -3.95 -21.58
C ALA A 42 4.87 -2.65 -20.90
N THR A 43 3.71 -2.66 -20.21
CA THR A 43 3.21 -1.51 -19.45
C THR A 43 2.68 -1.95 -18.09
N ALA A 44 2.81 -1.07 -17.10
CA ALA A 44 2.23 -1.23 -15.77
C ALA A 44 1.81 0.13 -15.21
N ASN A 45 0.62 0.20 -14.60
CA ASN A 45 0.13 1.39 -13.92
C ASN A 45 -0.42 1.01 -12.54
N ALA A 46 0.00 1.72 -11.51
CA ALA A 46 -0.47 1.53 -10.15
C ALA A 46 -1.04 2.85 -9.60
N ARG A 47 -2.28 2.82 -9.13
CA ARG A 47 -2.95 3.98 -8.52
C ARG A 47 -3.67 3.63 -7.23
N THR A 48 -3.65 4.55 -6.28
CA THR A 48 -4.48 4.46 -5.07
C THR A 48 -5.84 5.10 -5.35
N ILE A 49 -6.88 4.39 -4.94
CA ILE A 49 -8.27 4.83 -4.94
C ILE A 49 -8.61 5.06 -3.47
N ASP A 50 -9.03 6.27 -3.11
CA ASP A 50 -9.42 6.57 -1.74
C ASP A 50 -10.66 5.76 -1.34
N ALA A 51 -10.79 5.49 -0.04
CA ALA A 51 -11.98 4.82 0.46
C ALA A 51 -13.18 5.78 0.34
N PRO A 52 -14.40 5.27 0.09
CA PRO A 52 -15.60 6.11 0.04
C PRO A 52 -15.93 6.81 1.36
N GLU A 53 -15.42 6.31 2.49
CA GLU A 53 -15.65 6.83 3.83
C GLU A 53 -14.33 7.29 4.46
N ASP A 54 -14.36 8.48 5.05
CA ASP A 54 -13.19 9.11 5.65
C ASP A 54 -12.66 8.28 6.83
N GLY A 55 -11.35 8.03 6.81
CA GLY A 55 -10.68 7.19 7.81
C GLY A 55 -10.67 5.70 7.47
N HIS A 56 -11.29 5.28 6.36
CA HIS A 56 -11.13 3.93 5.83
C HIS A 56 -9.90 3.81 4.91
N ILE A 57 -9.40 2.59 4.79
CA ILE A 57 -8.22 2.28 3.97
C ILE A 57 -8.66 2.21 2.51
N GLY A 58 -7.97 2.96 1.65
CA GLY A 58 -8.20 2.94 0.21
C GLY A 58 -7.83 1.60 -0.44
N THR A 59 -7.90 1.57 -1.77
CA THR A 59 -7.53 0.41 -2.60
C THR A 59 -6.36 0.76 -3.52
N LEU A 60 -5.34 -0.09 -3.60
CA LEU A 60 -4.31 -0.01 -4.63
C LEU A 60 -4.78 -0.85 -5.82
N LEU A 61 -5.07 -0.19 -6.92
CA LEU A 61 -5.39 -0.84 -8.19
C LEU A 61 -4.14 -0.85 -9.07
N VAL A 62 -3.77 -2.03 -9.57
CA VAL A 62 -2.64 -2.20 -10.48
C VAL A 62 -3.11 -2.88 -11.76
N THR A 63 -2.77 -2.32 -12.92
CA THR A 63 -3.02 -2.89 -14.24
C THR A 63 -1.70 -3.09 -14.98
N ALA A 64 -1.61 -4.14 -15.79
CA ALA A 64 -0.46 -4.42 -16.64
C ALA A 64 -0.88 -5.08 -17.94
N GLN A 65 -0.12 -4.84 -19.01
CA GLN A 65 -0.37 -5.36 -20.35
C GLN A 65 0.95 -5.79 -21.00
N THR A 66 0.87 -6.78 -21.89
CA THR A 66 2.01 -7.31 -22.68
C THR A 66 2.05 -6.67 -24.05
#